data_AF-A0A2T6BLF0-F1
#
_entry.id   AF-A0A2T6BLF0-F1
#
_cell.length_a   1.000
_cell.length_b   1.000
_cell.length_c   1.000
_cell.angle_alpha   90.00
_cell.angle_beta   90.00
_cell.angle_gamma   90.00
#
_symmetry.space_group_name_H-M   'P 1'
#
loop_
_entity.id
_entity.type
_entity.pdbx_description
1 polymer ?
#
loop_
_entity_poly.entity_id
_entity_poly.type
_entity_poly.pdbx_seq_one_letter_code
_entity_poly.pdbx_strand_id
1 'polypeptide(L)'
;MSDLNKTDPSSRPSGRGLRIALAISLALNLLIVGAIAGAALSGRGGGERSKGERISSSAEMSAVGLYGRALSREDRREIGRALTRSAPGKGRALRRELRALAGEAVALLNADPFDAARFGEILTRQQGLIKDRSDEARAVLLAHISAMSLEERRAYASGLERAMVRRPGGRQPDGN
;
A
#
# COMPACT_ATOMS: atom_id res chain seq x y z
N MET A 1 -13.85 11.72 66.11
CA MET A 1 -14.59 12.49 65.09
C MET A 1 -13.56 13.42 64.46
N SER A 2 -12.74 12.98 63.49
CA SER A 2 -13.09 12.56 62.11
C SER A 2 -13.77 13.75 61.39
N ASP A 3 -13.26 14.39 60.33
CA ASP A 3 -12.25 14.03 59.33
C ASP A 3 -11.59 15.29 58.72
N LEU A 4 -10.32 15.16 58.34
CA LEU A 4 -9.56 16.14 57.56
C LEU A 4 -10.00 16.04 56.09
N ASN A 5 -10.73 17.03 55.60
CA ASN A 5 -10.94 17.24 54.16
C ASN A 5 -9.61 17.67 53.52
N LYS A 6 -8.94 16.74 52.85
CA LYS A 6 -7.72 17.00 52.07
C LYS A 6 -8.13 17.22 50.62
N THR A 7 -8.30 18.48 50.24
CA THR A 7 -8.39 18.89 48.83
C THR A 7 -6.97 18.95 48.25
N ASP A 8 -6.64 18.02 47.36
CA ASP A 8 -5.39 18.05 46.60
C ASP A 8 -5.41 19.21 45.57
N PRO A 9 -4.34 20.00 45.46
CA PRO A 9 -4.26 21.04 44.45
C PRO A 9 -3.95 20.44 43.08
N SER A 10 -4.87 20.61 42.12
CA SER A 10 -4.66 20.30 40.71
C SER A 10 -3.43 21.05 40.18
N SER A 11 -2.39 20.32 39.78
CA SER A 11 -1.19 20.89 39.19
C SER A 11 -1.50 21.49 37.82
N ARG A 12 -1.35 22.81 37.69
CA ARG A 12 -1.39 23.48 36.39
C ARG A 12 -0.17 23.02 35.58
N PRO A 13 -0.31 22.59 34.31
CA PRO A 13 0.83 22.16 33.52
C PRO A 13 1.77 23.36 33.30
N SER A 14 2.99 23.26 33.83
CA SER A 14 4.04 24.26 33.62
C SER A 14 4.31 24.43 32.13
N GLY A 15 4.50 25.68 31.67
CA GLY A 15 4.67 26.01 30.24
C GLY A 15 5.87 25.33 29.53
N ARG A 16 6.70 24.58 30.27
CA ARG A 16 7.76 23.74 29.70
C ARG A 16 7.20 22.47 29.04
N GLY A 17 6.19 21.83 29.64
CA GLY A 17 5.54 20.65 29.05
C GLY A 17 4.82 20.98 27.74
N LEU A 18 4.14 22.13 27.70
CA LEU A 18 3.46 22.62 26.49
C LEU A 18 4.47 22.95 25.38
N ARG A 19 5.61 23.57 25.70
CA ARG A 19 6.66 23.85 24.70
C ARG A 19 7.29 22.59 24.13
N ILE A 20 7.49 21.55 24.94
CA ILE A 20 8.02 20.26 24.48
C ILE A 20 7.01 19.56 23.56
N ALA A 21 5.73 19.53 23.95
CA ALA A 21 4.67 18.97 23.10
C ALA A 21 4.57 19.69 21.75
N LEU A 22 4.66 21.03 21.75
CA LEU A 22 4.66 21.83 20.52
C LEU A 22 5.91 21.58 19.66
N ALA A 23 7.09 21.44 20.27
CA ALA A 23 8.32 21.14 19.54
C ALA A 23 8.29 19.74 18.88
N ILE A 24 7.76 18.74 19.59
CA ILE A 24 7.57 17.39 19.06
C ILE A 24 6.55 17.39 17.92
N SER A 25 5.42 18.08 18.10
CA SER A 25 4.39 18.19 17.07
C SER A 25 4.94 18.91 15.83
N LEU A 26 5.73 19.96 16.00
CA LEU A 26 6.39 20.66 14.90
C LEU A 26 7.41 19.77 14.18
N ALA A 27 8.24 19.03 14.91
CA ALA A 27 9.22 18.11 14.32
C ALA A 27 8.55 16.98 13.52
N LEU A 28 7.43 16.44 14.02
CA LEU A 28 6.64 15.43 13.30
C LEU A 28 6.02 15.99 12.03
N ASN A 29 5.44 17.20 12.10
CA ASN A 29 4.92 17.88 10.90
C ASN A 29 6.03 18.10 9.86
N LEU A 30 7.21 18.55 10.28
CA LEU A 30 8.35 18.75 9.39
C LEU A 30 8.90 17.44 8.81
N LEU A 31 8.85 16.34 9.57
CA LEU A 31 9.26 15.01 9.10
C LEU A 31 8.31 14.47 8.03
N ILE A 32 7.00 14.65 8.21
CA ILE A 32 5.98 14.29 7.21
C ILE A 32 6.16 15.13 5.94
N VAL A 33 6.32 16.45 6.08
CA VAL A 33 6.59 17.35 4.94
C VAL A 33 7.89 16.98 4.23
N GLY A 34 8.95 16.69 4.99
CA GLY A 34 10.24 16.23 4.47
C GLY A 34 10.16 14.89 3.74
N ALA A 35 9.37 13.93 4.23
CA ALA A 35 9.15 12.65 3.57
C ALA A 35 8.37 12.79 2.26
N ILE A 36 7.34 13.66 2.24
CA ILE A 36 6.55 13.95 1.04
C ILE A 36 7.40 14.69 -0.01
N ALA A 37 8.12 15.73 0.41
CA ALA A 37 9.02 16.49 -0.45
C ALA A 37 10.18 15.63 -0.97
N GLY A 38 10.78 14.80 -0.11
CA GLY A 38 11.81 13.84 -0.47
C GLY A 38 11.32 12.79 -1.47
N ALA A 39 10.10 12.27 -1.31
CA ALA A 39 9.50 11.34 -2.26
C ALA A 39 9.16 12.00 -3.62
N ALA A 40 8.73 13.27 -3.60
CA ALA A 40 8.45 14.04 -4.82
C ALA A 40 9.72 14.40 -5.60
N LEU A 41 10.81 14.73 -4.88
CA LEU A 41 12.12 15.06 -5.46
C LEU A 41 12.92 13.82 -5.86
N SER A 42 12.81 12.71 -5.12
CA SER A 42 13.40 11.41 -5.49
C SER A 42 12.79 10.82 -6.78
N GLY A 43 11.59 11.27 -7.18
CA GLY A 43 11.00 10.98 -8.48
C GLY A 43 11.69 11.66 -9.68
N ARG A 44 12.65 12.59 -9.46
CA ARG A 44 13.31 13.37 -10.54
C ARG A 44 14.82 13.13 -10.66
N GLY A 45 15.40 12.21 -9.89
CA GLY A 45 16.85 11.94 -9.92
C GLY A 45 17.17 10.46 -10.05
N GLY A 46 17.46 10.01 -11.28
CA GLY A 46 18.20 8.76 -11.51
C GLY A 46 17.60 7.84 -12.58
N GLY A 47 18.20 7.86 -13.76
CA GLY A 47 18.27 6.71 -14.66
C GLY A 47 17.03 6.46 -15.52
N GLU A 48 17.05 7.07 -16.70
CA GLU A 48 16.24 6.71 -17.85
C GLU A 48 16.26 5.19 -18.13
N ARG A 49 15.08 4.64 -18.47
CA ARG A 49 14.85 3.30 -19.04
C ARG A 49 14.99 2.12 -18.06
N SER A 50 13.87 1.74 -17.41
CA SER A 50 13.44 0.34 -17.09
C SER A 50 12.70 0.15 -15.75
N LYS A 51 12.67 1.14 -14.85
CA LYS A 51 12.02 0.96 -13.53
C LYS A 51 10.49 1.07 -13.55
N GLY A 52 9.94 1.91 -14.43
CA GLY A 52 8.49 2.12 -14.53
C GLY A 52 7.70 0.88 -14.95
N GLU A 53 8.28 0.02 -15.78
CA GLU A 53 7.59 -1.14 -16.37
C GLU A 53 7.69 -2.40 -15.50
N ARG A 54 8.83 -2.60 -14.82
CA ARG A 54 9.04 -3.74 -13.90
C ARG A 54 8.21 -3.61 -12.61
N ILE A 55 8.06 -2.40 -12.08
CA ILE A 55 7.30 -2.16 -10.85
C ILE A 55 5.78 -2.21 -11.11
N SER A 56 5.33 -1.75 -12.28
CA SER A 56 3.90 -1.76 -12.63
C SER A 56 3.35 -3.18 -12.74
N SER A 57 4.08 -4.09 -13.38
CA SER A 57 3.64 -5.49 -13.50
C SER A 57 3.57 -6.21 -12.14
N SER A 58 4.52 -6.02 -11.22
CA SER A 58 4.47 -6.69 -9.91
C SER A 58 3.33 -6.19 -9.02
N ALA A 59 3.08 -4.89 -8.97
CA ALA A 59 2.03 -4.31 -8.12
C ALA A 59 0.62 -4.59 -8.67
N GLU A 60 0.46 -4.62 -10.00
CA GLU A 60 -0.80 -5.01 -10.65
C GLU A 60 -1.09 -6.50 -10.47
N MET A 61 -0.08 -7.36 -10.48
CA MET A 61 -0.25 -8.79 -10.25
C MET A 61 -0.64 -9.14 -8.81
N SER A 62 -0.28 -8.30 -7.83
CA SER A 62 -0.72 -8.49 -6.43
C SER A 62 -2.24 -8.50 -6.30
N ALA A 63 -2.95 -7.76 -7.16
CA ALA A 63 -4.41 -7.68 -7.14
C ALA A 63 -5.10 -9.01 -7.56
N VAL A 64 -4.37 -9.88 -8.26
CA VAL A 64 -4.87 -11.19 -8.73
C VAL A 64 -4.23 -12.35 -7.95
N GLY A 65 -3.36 -12.04 -6.98
CA GLY A 65 -2.85 -12.99 -6.00
C GLY A 65 -2.08 -14.17 -6.60
N LEU A 66 -2.42 -15.38 -6.14
CA LEU A 66 -1.78 -16.63 -6.57
C LEU A 66 -1.90 -16.85 -8.09
N TYR A 67 -3.06 -16.56 -8.67
CA TYR A 67 -3.31 -16.75 -10.10
C TYR A 67 -2.43 -15.81 -10.95
N GLY A 68 -2.27 -14.56 -10.53
CA GLY A 68 -1.32 -13.64 -11.17
C GLY A 68 0.14 -14.10 -11.09
N ARG A 69 0.51 -14.83 -10.04
CA ARG A 69 1.86 -15.40 -9.88
C ARG A 69 2.12 -16.60 -10.80
N ALA A 70 1.10 -17.33 -11.21
CA ALA A 70 1.21 -18.49 -12.10
C ALA A 70 1.53 -18.13 -13.56
N LEU A 71 1.16 -16.92 -13.98
CA LEU A 71 1.34 -16.42 -15.34
C LEU A 71 2.80 -16.43 -15.81
N SER A 72 3.02 -16.55 -17.12
CA SER A 72 4.34 -16.33 -17.70
C SER A 72 4.76 -14.85 -17.57
N ARG A 73 6.01 -14.50 -17.87
CA ARG A 73 6.42 -13.09 -17.90
C ARG A 73 5.75 -12.31 -19.04
N GLU A 74 5.38 -13.01 -20.11
CA GLU A 74 4.74 -12.43 -21.28
C GLU A 74 3.26 -12.15 -21.02
N ASP A 75 2.52 -13.12 -20.49
CA ASP A 75 1.11 -12.95 -20.11
C ASP A 75 0.94 -11.82 -19.08
N ARG A 76 1.84 -11.73 -18.10
CA ARG A 76 1.84 -10.63 -17.12
C ARG A 76 1.95 -9.27 -17.79
N ARG A 77 2.79 -9.15 -18.82
CA ARG A 77 2.94 -7.89 -19.58
C ARG A 77 1.70 -7.61 -20.41
N GLU A 78 1.12 -8.62 -21.02
CA GLU A 78 -0.11 -8.47 -21.80
C GLU A 78 -1.28 -8.02 -20.93
N ILE A 79 -1.49 -8.67 -19.79
CA ILE A 79 -2.53 -8.30 -18.82
C ILE A 79 -2.30 -6.89 -18.27
N GLY A 80 -1.06 -6.53 -17.91
CA GLY A 80 -0.72 -5.18 -17.46
C GLY A 80 -1.00 -4.11 -18.53
N ARG A 81 -0.68 -4.41 -19.80
CA ARG A 81 -1.02 -3.54 -20.94
C ARG A 81 -2.53 -3.45 -21.13
N ALA A 82 -3.26 -4.55 -21.05
CA ALA A 82 -4.71 -4.58 -21.15
C ALA A 82 -5.37 -3.74 -20.05
N LEU A 83 -4.92 -3.87 -18.80
CA LEU A 83 -5.37 -3.06 -17.67
C LEU A 83 -5.02 -1.58 -17.78
N THR A 84 -3.90 -1.25 -18.42
CA THR A 84 -3.52 0.14 -18.69
C THR A 84 -4.38 0.75 -19.80
N ARG A 85 -4.72 -0.04 -20.82
CA ARG A 85 -5.59 0.38 -21.93
C ARG A 85 -7.05 0.53 -21.50
N SER A 86 -7.56 -0.36 -20.65
CA SER A 86 -8.95 -0.31 -20.15
C SER A 86 -9.21 0.94 -19.32
N ALA A 87 -8.23 1.36 -18.51
CA ALA A 87 -8.37 2.52 -17.64
C ALA A 87 -7.04 3.30 -17.52
N PRO A 88 -6.70 4.13 -18.52
CA PRO A 88 -5.47 4.90 -18.53
C PRO A 88 -5.33 5.77 -17.28
N GLY A 89 -4.20 5.65 -16.59
CA GLY A 89 -3.90 6.45 -15.41
C GLY A 89 -4.61 6.01 -14.11
N LYS A 90 -5.58 5.10 -14.16
CA LYS A 90 -6.29 4.60 -12.96
C LYS A 90 -5.34 3.96 -11.95
N GLY A 91 -4.36 3.19 -12.42
CA GLY A 91 -3.30 2.64 -11.55
C GLY A 91 -2.45 3.71 -10.86
N ARG A 92 -2.16 4.83 -11.54
CA ARG A 92 -1.44 5.97 -10.92
C ARG A 92 -2.33 6.71 -9.91
N ALA A 93 -3.60 6.91 -10.24
CA ALA A 93 -4.58 7.55 -9.37
C ALA A 93 -4.78 6.74 -8.07
N LEU A 94 -4.96 5.42 -8.19
CA LEU A 94 -5.06 4.51 -7.06
C LEU A 94 -3.86 4.61 -6.12
N ARG A 95 -2.63 4.58 -6.66
CA ARG A 95 -1.41 4.72 -5.85
C ARG A 95 -1.33 6.04 -5.12
N ARG A 96 -1.77 7.14 -5.76
CA ARG A 96 -1.82 8.46 -5.13
C ARG A 96 -2.83 8.48 -3.99
N GLU A 97 -4.02 7.91 -4.20
CA GLU A 97 -5.08 7.87 -3.20
C GLU A 97 -4.71 7.00 -2.00
N LEU A 98 -4.17 5.80 -2.23
CA LEU A 98 -3.67 4.94 -1.15
C LEU A 98 -2.55 5.61 -0.33
N ARG A 99 -1.69 6.41 -0.98
CA ARG A 99 -0.66 7.18 -0.28
C ARG A 99 -1.26 8.31 0.56
N ALA A 100 -2.31 8.99 0.07
CA ALA A 100 -3.00 10.02 0.83
C ALA A 100 -3.67 9.42 2.08
N LEU A 101 -4.39 8.30 1.92
CA LEU A 101 -5.01 7.56 3.03
C LEU A 101 -3.99 7.11 4.07
N ALA A 102 -2.82 6.64 3.65
CA ALA A 102 -1.75 6.28 4.57
C ALA A 102 -1.23 7.51 5.36
N GLY A 103 -1.14 8.68 4.73
CA GLY A 103 -0.78 9.92 5.41
C GLY A 103 -1.81 10.34 6.45
N GLU A 104 -3.10 10.27 6.11
CA GLU A 104 -4.21 10.53 7.03
C GLU A 104 -4.20 9.55 8.22
N ALA A 105 -3.98 8.26 7.96
CA ALA A 105 -3.86 7.23 8.98
C ALA A 105 -2.71 7.53 9.96
N VAL A 106 -1.53 7.93 9.45
CA VAL A 106 -0.40 8.32 10.29
C VAL A 106 -0.75 9.52 11.18
N ALA A 107 -1.47 10.52 10.67
CA ALA A 107 -1.89 11.66 11.47
C ALA A 107 -2.84 11.24 12.61
N LEU A 108 -3.83 10.39 12.31
CA LEU A 108 -4.79 9.90 13.31
C LEU A 108 -4.13 9.04 14.39
N LEU A 109 -3.20 8.16 14.01
CA LEU A 109 -2.50 7.29 14.95
C LEU A 109 -1.60 8.05 15.93
N ASN A 110 -1.16 9.26 15.57
CA ASN A 110 -0.36 10.13 16.44
C ASN A 110 -1.20 11.15 17.22
N ALA A 111 -2.53 11.20 17.00
CA ALA A 111 -3.42 12.12 17.69
C ALA A 111 -3.74 11.64 19.11
N ASP A 112 -3.88 12.59 20.04
CA ASP A 112 -4.37 12.35 21.40
C ASP A 112 -5.54 13.31 21.68
N PRO A 113 -6.79 12.80 21.82
CA PRO A 113 -7.16 11.39 21.83
C PRO A 113 -7.13 10.72 20.44
N PHE A 114 -6.96 9.40 20.42
CA PHE A 114 -7.06 8.60 19.20
C PHE A 114 -8.50 8.54 18.68
N ASP A 115 -8.71 8.94 17.43
CA ASP A 115 -9.99 8.86 16.73
C ASP A 115 -10.14 7.52 15.98
N ALA A 116 -10.62 6.51 16.71
CA ALA A 116 -10.86 5.17 16.17
C ALA A 116 -11.90 5.14 15.04
N ALA A 117 -12.90 6.01 15.08
CA ALA A 117 -13.97 6.04 14.08
C ALA A 117 -13.42 6.50 12.73
N ARG A 118 -12.67 7.61 12.73
CA ARG A 118 -12.00 8.12 11.52
C ARG A 118 -10.98 7.14 10.97
N PHE A 119 -10.22 6.46 11.83
CA PHE A 119 -9.28 5.44 11.38
C PHE A 119 -10.00 4.26 10.70
N GLY A 120 -11.15 3.84 11.23
CA GLY A 120 -12.00 2.82 10.61
C GLY A 120 -12.53 3.22 9.22
N GLU A 121 -12.90 4.48 9.02
CA GLU A 121 -13.30 5.02 7.71
C GLU A 121 -12.17 4.89 6.68
N ILE A 122 -10.93 5.19 7.08
CA ILE A 122 -9.75 5.07 6.20
C ILE A 122 -9.55 3.62 5.77
N LEU A 123 -9.61 2.66 6.70
CA LEU A 123 -9.45 1.23 6.38
C LEU A 123 -10.53 0.75 5.40
N THR A 124 -11.78 1.18 5.62
CA THR A 124 -12.91 0.84 4.76
C THR A 124 -12.72 1.40 3.35
N ARG A 125 -12.30 2.66 3.24
CA ARG A 125 -12.01 3.30 1.94
C ARG A 125 -10.84 2.62 1.22
N GLN A 126 -9.76 2.32 1.94
CA GLN A 126 -8.63 1.57 1.39
C GLN A 126 -9.07 0.21 0.83
N GLN A 127 -9.91 -0.54 1.57
CA GLN A 127 -10.43 -1.81 1.13
C GLN A 127 -11.25 -1.68 -0.16
N GLY A 128 -12.13 -0.67 -0.25
CA GLY A 128 -12.92 -0.40 -1.46
C GLY A 128 -12.04 -0.18 -2.68
N LEU A 129 -11.04 0.70 -2.56
CA LEU A 129 -10.10 1.01 -3.65
C LEU A 129 -9.32 -0.22 -4.14
N ILE A 130 -8.87 -1.07 -3.21
CA ILE A 130 -8.16 -2.31 -3.54
C ILE A 130 -9.12 -3.30 -4.20
N LYS A 131 -10.35 -3.43 -3.69
CA LYS A 131 -11.36 -4.33 -4.25
C LYS A 131 -11.69 -3.94 -5.69
N ASP A 132 -11.98 -2.67 -5.94
CA ASP A 132 -12.33 -2.16 -7.27
C ASP A 132 -11.23 -2.44 -8.29
N ARG A 133 -9.96 -2.25 -7.89
CA ARG A 133 -8.83 -2.59 -8.77
C ARG A 133 -8.68 -4.09 -8.98
N SER A 134 -8.92 -4.87 -7.94
CA SER A 134 -8.83 -6.34 -8.01
C SER A 134 -9.91 -6.92 -8.90
N ASP A 135 -11.13 -6.37 -8.88
CA ASP A 135 -12.23 -6.83 -9.73
C ASP A 135 -11.94 -6.58 -11.22
N GLU A 136 -11.39 -5.42 -11.56
CA GLU A 136 -10.93 -5.12 -12.91
C GLU A 136 -9.82 -6.09 -13.36
N ALA A 137 -8.84 -6.33 -12.50
CA ALA A 137 -7.72 -7.24 -12.79
C ALA A 137 -8.19 -8.70 -12.96
N ARG A 138 -9.17 -9.15 -12.17
CA ARG A 138 -9.79 -10.47 -12.33
C ARG A 138 -10.54 -10.60 -13.64
N ALA A 139 -11.30 -9.58 -14.05
CA ALA A 139 -12.02 -9.58 -15.32
C ALA A 139 -11.05 -9.69 -16.52
N VAL A 140 -9.96 -8.92 -16.50
CA VAL A 140 -8.91 -9.01 -17.55
C VAL A 140 -8.22 -10.36 -17.54
N LEU A 141 -7.88 -10.91 -16.37
CA LEU A 141 -7.27 -12.24 -16.28
C LEU A 141 -8.21 -13.31 -16.87
N LEU A 142 -9.50 -13.28 -16.52
CA LEU A 142 -10.47 -14.23 -17.02
C LEU A 142 -10.56 -14.17 -18.55
N ALA A 143 -10.68 -12.95 -19.11
CA ALA A 143 -10.71 -12.76 -20.55
C ALA A 143 -9.45 -13.31 -21.24
N HIS A 144 -8.26 -13.09 -20.65
CA HIS A 144 -6.99 -13.62 -21.15
C HIS A 144 -6.97 -15.15 -21.18
N ILE A 145 -7.33 -15.80 -20.06
CA ILE A 145 -7.36 -17.27 -19.95
C ILE A 145 -8.42 -17.88 -20.90
N SER A 146 -9.55 -17.21 -21.09
CA SER A 146 -10.59 -17.65 -22.02
C SER A 146 -10.14 -17.62 -23.48
N ALA A 147 -9.23 -16.70 -23.84
CA ALA A 147 -8.68 -16.59 -25.19
C ALA A 147 -7.54 -17.58 -25.49
N MET A 148 -6.93 -18.16 -24.45
CA MET A 148 -5.87 -19.16 -24.60
C MET A 148 -6.36 -20.44 -25.29
N SER A 149 -5.46 -21.05 -26.05
CA SER A 149 -5.58 -22.43 -26.50
C SER A 149 -5.55 -23.43 -25.32
N LEU A 150 -5.92 -24.68 -25.61
CA LEU A 150 -5.83 -25.75 -24.60
C LEU A 150 -4.39 -25.96 -24.11
N GLU A 151 -3.40 -25.84 -24.99
CA GLU A 151 -1.99 -26.04 -24.67
C GLU A 151 -1.48 -24.94 -23.74
N GLU A 152 -1.80 -23.67 -24.04
CA GLU A 152 -1.45 -22.53 -23.20
C GLU A 152 -2.10 -22.62 -21.82
N ARG A 153 -3.38 -23.02 -21.74
CA ARG A 153 -4.04 -23.24 -20.45
C ARG A 153 -3.40 -24.35 -19.62
N ARG A 154 -2.93 -25.43 -20.26
CA ARG A 154 -2.18 -26.51 -19.58
C ARG A 154 -0.85 -26.01 -19.05
N ALA A 155 -0.10 -25.25 -19.85
CA ALA A 155 1.15 -24.62 -19.41
C ALA A 155 0.94 -23.67 -18.22
N TYR A 156 -0.14 -22.87 -18.26
CA TYR A 156 -0.56 -22.01 -17.17
C TYR A 156 -0.92 -22.80 -15.90
N ALA A 157 -1.67 -23.90 -16.03
CA ALA A 157 -2.03 -24.77 -14.91
C ALA A 157 -0.78 -25.36 -14.23
N SER A 158 0.20 -25.87 -14.99
CA SER A 158 1.48 -26.31 -14.42
C SER A 158 2.24 -25.17 -13.74
N GLY A 159 2.13 -23.94 -14.27
CA GLY A 159 2.66 -22.73 -13.61
C GLY A 159 2.00 -22.45 -12.26
N LEU A 160 0.67 -22.67 -12.17
CA LEU A 160 -0.11 -22.49 -10.95
C LEU A 160 0.27 -23.51 -9.88
N GLU A 161 0.39 -24.78 -10.25
CA GLU A 161 0.86 -25.85 -9.35
C GLU A 161 2.25 -25.51 -8.76
N ARG A 162 3.20 -25.07 -9.60
CA ARG A 162 4.53 -24.62 -9.12
C ARG A 162 4.43 -23.42 -8.18
N ALA A 163 3.51 -22.49 -8.43
CA ALA A 163 3.31 -21.32 -7.59
C ALA A 163 2.67 -21.65 -6.23
N MET A 164 1.97 -22.78 -6.11
CA MET A 164 1.43 -23.31 -4.84
C MET A 164 2.53 -23.96 -4.00
N VAL A 165 3.46 -24.69 -4.62
CA VAL A 165 4.55 -25.39 -3.91
C VAL A 165 5.61 -24.40 -3.39
N ARG A 166 5.85 -23.29 -4.08
CA ARG A 166 6.76 -22.24 -3.59
C ARG A 166 6.18 -21.53 -2.37
N ARG A 167 6.72 -21.83 -1.18
CA ARG A 167 6.43 -21.10 0.06
C ARG A 167 6.73 -19.60 -0.14
N PRO A 168 5.78 -18.69 0.14
CA PRO A 168 6.06 -17.26 0.12
C PRO A 168 7.08 -16.95 1.22
N GLY A 169 8.32 -16.60 0.84
CA GLY A 169 9.37 -16.20 1.78
C GLY A 169 10.63 -17.07 1.83
N GLY A 170 10.78 -18.09 0.98
CA GLY A 170 12.04 -18.82 0.87
C GLY A 170 13.14 -17.97 0.22
N ARG A 171 13.88 -17.20 1.02
CA ARG A 171 15.16 -16.64 0.62
C ARG A 171 16.14 -17.80 0.48
N GLN A 172 16.59 -18.08 -0.74
CA GLN A 172 17.73 -18.96 -0.98
C GLN A 172 18.91 -18.36 -0.19
N PRO A 173 19.56 -19.08 0.74
CA PRO A 173 20.81 -18.61 1.29
C PRO A 173 21.84 -18.69 0.17
N ASP A 174 22.38 -17.53 -0.21
CA ASP A 174 23.52 -17.47 -1.12
C ASP A 174 24.68 -18.21 -0.42
N GLY A 175 25.02 -19.38 -0.94
CA GLY A 175 26.16 -20.17 -0.49
C GLY A 175 27.46 -19.43 -0.87
N ASN A 176 28.32 -19.26 0.13
CA ASN A 176 29.70 -18.81 -0.02
C ASN A 176 30.60 -19.95 -0.51
#